data_AF-A0A382ZS51-F1
#
_entry.id   AF-A0A382ZS51-F1
#
_cell.length_a   1.000
_cell.length_b   1.000
_cell.length_c   1.000
_cell.angle_alpha   90.00
_cell.angle_beta   90.00
_cell.angle_gamma   90.00
#
_symmetry.space_group_name_H-M   'P 1'
#
loop_
_entity.id
_entity.type
_entity.pdbx_description
1 polymer ?
#
loop_
_entity_poly.entity_id
_entity_poly.type
_entity_poly.pdbx_seq_one_letter_code
_entity_poly.pdbx_strand_id
1 'polypeptide(L)'
;VLASLGPTIPDLAAHTGTTLSAFSAVFIAHSTGYLAGALLGGRLFDRFAGHPLLVAMLAIIALCMVVVPLCPSLSLLLFVFSVMGVSEGSLDAGGNTLLVWLFPAGLGPWMNGLHFFFGVGALASPLIIAGIVAQGGDVTHA
;
A
#
# COMPACT_ATOMS: atom_id res chain seq x y z
N VAL A 1 -4.48 0.79 -1.89
CA VAL A 1 -4.58 -0.16 -0.75
C VAL A 1 -5.44 0.39 0.40
N LEU A 2 -5.28 1.65 0.84
CA LEU A 2 -6.19 2.20 1.86
C LEU A 2 -7.65 2.34 1.38
N ALA A 3 -7.87 2.77 0.14
CA ALA A 3 -9.22 2.93 -0.42
C ALA A 3 -9.99 1.60 -0.52
N SER A 4 -9.26 0.50 -0.73
CA SER A 4 -9.80 -0.86 -0.79
C SER A 4 -10.16 -1.45 0.59
N LEU A 5 -9.65 -0.86 1.68
CA LEU A 5 -9.89 -1.35 3.03
C LEU A 5 -11.26 -0.96 3.58
N GLY A 6 -11.77 0.22 3.22
CA GLY A 6 -13.09 0.70 3.64
C GLY A 6 -14.20 -0.37 3.56
N PRO A 7 -14.42 -1.03 2.41
CA PRO A 7 -15.44 -2.06 2.26
C PRO A 7 -15.08 -3.42 2.88
N THR A 8 -13.81 -3.72 3.14
CA THR A 8 -13.35 -5.04 3.61
C THR A 8 -13.16 -5.13 5.13
N ILE A 9 -13.16 -3.98 5.84
CA ILE A 9 -13.03 -3.91 7.31
C ILE A 9 -14.05 -4.77 8.07
N PRO A 10 -15.37 -4.78 7.72
CA PRO A 10 -16.34 -5.59 8.47
C PRO A 10 -16.04 -7.09 8.39
N ASP A 11 -15.66 -7.59 7.22
CA ASP A 11 -15.38 -9.01 6.98
C ASP A 11 -14.10 -9.44 7.69
N LEU A 12 -13.04 -8.64 7.61
CA LEU A 12 -11.81 -8.91 8.35
C LEU A 12 -12.03 -8.87 9.87
N ALA A 13 -12.82 -7.91 10.38
CA ALA A 13 -13.11 -7.84 11.81
C ALA A 13 -13.90 -9.07 12.32
N ALA A 14 -14.82 -9.60 11.51
CA ALA A 14 -15.51 -10.85 11.78
C ALA A 14 -14.55 -12.05 11.76
N HIS A 15 -13.64 -12.10 10.79
CA HIS A 15 -12.67 -13.18 10.61
C HIS A 15 -11.60 -13.23 11.72
N THR A 16 -11.16 -12.07 12.22
CA THR A 16 -10.17 -11.99 13.32
C THR A 16 -10.80 -12.00 14.71
N GLY A 17 -12.14 -11.98 14.81
CA GLY A 17 -12.85 -11.94 16.09
C GLY A 17 -12.60 -10.66 16.90
N THR A 18 -12.30 -9.54 16.23
CA THR A 18 -11.90 -8.28 16.88
C THR A 18 -12.90 -7.16 16.67
N THR A 19 -12.91 -6.19 17.59
CA THR A 19 -13.79 -5.02 17.47
C THR A 19 -13.32 -4.05 16.39
N LEU A 20 -14.25 -3.28 15.82
CA LEU A 20 -13.95 -2.24 14.81
C LEU A 20 -12.90 -1.23 15.33
N SER A 21 -12.92 -0.94 16.64
CA SER A 21 -11.95 -0.08 17.33
C SER A 21 -10.52 -0.63 17.25
N ALA A 22 -10.35 -1.96 17.37
CA ALA A 22 -9.05 -2.61 17.25
C ALA A 22 -8.50 -2.54 15.82
N PHE A 23 -9.38 -2.42 14.80
CA PHE A 23 -8.98 -2.26 13.40
C PHE A 23 -8.37 -0.88 13.11
N SER A 24 -8.69 0.14 13.91
CA SER A 24 -8.02 1.46 13.84
C SER A 24 -6.50 1.34 14.05
N ALA A 25 -6.06 0.33 14.83
CA ALA A 25 -4.64 0.06 15.04
C ALA A 25 -3.93 -0.37 13.75
N VAL A 26 -4.63 -0.98 12.78
CA VAL A 26 -4.09 -1.35 11.47
C VAL A 26 -3.72 -0.11 10.67
N PHE A 27 -4.58 0.91 10.68
CA PHE A 27 -4.28 2.20 10.03
C PHE A 27 -3.08 2.90 10.67
N ILE A 28 -2.98 2.86 12.00
CA ILE A 28 -1.85 3.42 12.74
C ILE A 28 -0.56 2.66 12.41
N ALA A 29 -0.59 1.33 12.42
CA ALA A 29 0.53 0.46 12.11
C ALA A 29 1.04 0.69 10.68
N HIS A 30 0.13 0.81 9.72
CA HIS A 30 0.43 1.16 8.34
C HIS A 30 1.04 2.55 8.22
N SER A 31 0.40 3.57 8.79
CA SER A 31 0.86 4.97 8.71
C SER A 31 2.23 5.15 9.36
N THR A 32 2.51 4.44 10.46
CA THR A 32 3.81 4.45 11.14
C THR A 32 4.87 3.80 10.26
N GLY A 33 4.54 2.66 9.63
CA GLY A 33 5.39 2.01 8.65
C GLY A 33 5.69 2.93 7.47
N TYR A 34 4.65 3.56 6.90
CA TYR A 34 4.76 4.51 5.80
C TYR A 34 5.70 5.66 6.13
N LEU A 35 5.53 6.29 7.29
CA LEU A 35 6.42 7.35 7.74
C LEU A 35 7.87 6.86 7.83
N ALA A 36 8.11 5.70 8.43
CA ALA A 36 9.45 5.12 8.52
C ALA A 36 10.03 4.82 7.12
N GLY A 37 9.23 4.26 6.22
CA GLY A 37 9.58 3.96 4.84
C GLY A 37 9.92 5.21 4.02
N ALA A 38 9.15 6.28 4.16
CA ALA A 38 9.41 7.55 3.48
C ALA A 38 10.70 8.22 3.98
N LEU A 39 10.96 8.16 5.29
CA LEU A 39 12.18 8.73 5.89
C LEU A 39 13.44 7.95 5.55
N LEU A 40 13.36 6.61 5.53
CA LEU A 40 14.49 5.73 5.26
C LEU A 40 14.70 5.47 3.77
N GLY A 41 13.64 5.54 2.98
CA GLY A 41 13.63 5.25 1.55
C GLY A 41 14.64 6.09 0.78
N GLY A 42 14.72 7.39 1.04
CA GLY A 42 15.69 8.27 0.38
C GLY A 42 17.13 7.77 0.48
N ARG A 43 17.56 7.35 1.68
CA ARG A 43 18.91 6.78 1.88
C ARG A 43 19.13 5.46 1.14
N LEU A 44 18.08 4.68 0.96
CA LEU A 44 18.15 3.42 0.23
C LEU A 44 18.36 3.67 -1.27
N PHE A 45 17.61 4.62 -1.84
CA PHE A 45 17.72 5.04 -3.24
C PHE A 45 19.02 5.80 -3.54
N ASP A 46 19.65 6.44 -2.54
CA ASP A 46 20.98 7.02 -2.69
C ASP A 46 22.10 5.96 -2.80
N ARG A 47 21.89 4.77 -2.21
CA ARG A 47 22.93 3.74 -2.06
C ARG A 47 22.83 2.59 -3.04
N PHE A 48 21.63 2.26 -3.51
CA PHE A 48 21.38 1.15 -4.42
C PHE A 48 20.72 1.64 -5.72
N ALA A 49 20.77 0.80 -6.75
CA ALA A 49 20.10 1.11 -8.01
C ALA A 49 18.58 1.23 -7.82
N GLY A 50 17.99 2.32 -8.33
CA GLY A 50 16.59 2.65 -8.10
C GLY A 50 15.58 1.66 -8.69
N HIS A 51 15.79 1.18 -9.92
CA HIS A 51 14.83 0.25 -10.55
C HIS A 51 14.67 -1.07 -9.79
N PRO A 52 15.76 -1.78 -9.39
CA PRO A 52 15.63 -2.97 -8.54
C PRO A 52 14.92 -2.71 -7.21
N LEU A 53 15.17 -1.56 -6.58
CA LEU A 53 14.47 -1.18 -5.34
C LEU A 53 12.98 -0.98 -5.56
N LEU A 54 12.58 -0.29 -6.64
CA LEU A 54 11.15 -0.13 -6.99
C LEU A 54 10.47 -1.48 -7.18
N VAL A 55 11.10 -2.39 -7.93
CA VAL A 55 10.57 -3.75 -8.16
C VAL A 55 10.45 -4.51 -6.85
N ALA A 56 11.44 -4.44 -5.97
CA ALA A 56 11.40 -5.08 -4.67
C ALA A 56 10.25 -4.54 -3.79
N MET A 57 10.07 -3.22 -3.73
CA MET A 57 8.98 -2.62 -2.95
C MET A 57 7.61 -3.02 -3.51
N LEU A 58 7.42 -3.00 -4.83
CA LEU A 58 6.18 -3.47 -5.48
C LEU A 58 5.89 -4.94 -5.18
N ALA A 59 6.91 -5.80 -5.23
CA ALA A 59 6.77 -7.22 -4.92
C ALA A 59 6.36 -7.46 -3.46
N ILE A 60 6.94 -6.70 -2.51
CA ILE A 60 6.56 -6.77 -1.10
C ILE A 60 5.10 -6.33 -0.91
N ILE A 61 4.68 -5.23 -1.53
CA ILE A 61 3.30 -4.74 -1.46
C ILE A 61 2.33 -5.80 -2.01
N ALA A 62 2.63 -6.37 -3.18
CA ALA A 62 1.80 -7.42 -3.79
C ALA A 62 1.71 -8.66 -2.90
N LEU A 63 2.83 -9.11 -2.32
CA LEU A 63 2.84 -10.24 -1.38
C LEU A 63 2.02 -9.94 -0.13
N CYS A 64 2.16 -8.75 0.45
CA CYS A 64 1.36 -8.33 1.60
C CYS A 64 -0.14 -8.39 1.27
N MET A 65 -0.57 -7.91 0.10
CA MET A 65 -1.98 -7.97 -0.31
C MET A 65 -2.52 -9.40 -0.39
N VAL A 66 -1.72 -10.37 -0.84
CA VAL A 66 -2.09 -11.80 -0.86
C VAL A 66 -2.13 -12.40 0.55
N VAL A 67 -1.26 -11.96 1.44
CA VAL A 67 -1.16 -12.48 2.82
C VAL A 67 -2.25 -11.91 3.74
N VAL A 68 -2.73 -10.70 3.50
CA VAL A 68 -3.80 -10.05 4.31
C VAL A 68 -5.02 -10.94 4.56
N PRO A 69 -5.68 -11.55 3.55
CA PRO A 69 -6.85 -12.41 3.78
C PRO A 69 -6.52 -13.71 4.52
N LEU A 70 -5.25 -14.14 4.50
CA LEU A 70 -4.78 -15.37 5.15
C LEU A 70 -4.44 -15.16 6.63
N CYS A 71 -4.51 -13.93 7.15
CA CYS A 71 -4.08 -13.62 8.51
C CYS A 71 -5.12 -14.09 9.56
N PRO A 72 -4.77 -15.03 10.46
CA PRO A 72 -5.70 -15.54 11.46
C PRO A 72 -5.79 -14.67 12.72
N SER A 73 -4.90 -13.67 12.87
CA SER A 73 -4.83 -12.83 14.07
C SER A 73 -4.58 -11.37 13.73
N LEU A 74 -5.08 -10.48 14.60
CA LEU A 74 -4.82 -9.04 14.51
C LEU A 74 -3.33 -8.71 14.60
N SER A 75 -2.55 -9.42 15.43
CA SER A 75 -1.11 -9.17 15.56
C SER A 75 -0.36 -9.40 14.25
N LEU A 76 -0.70 -10.45 13.50
CA LEU A 76 -0.12 -10.71 12.20
C LEU A 76 -0.56 -9.65 11.18
N LEU A 77 -1.84 -9.25 11.23
CA LEU A 77 -2.36 -8.20 10.38
C LEU A 77 -1.62 -6.86 10.61
N LEU A 78 -1.40 -6.47 11.86
CA LEU A 78 -0.61 -5.27 12.20
C LEU A 78 0.80 -5.34 11.64
N PHE A 79 1.47 -6.50 11.77
CA PHE A 79 2.80 -6.70 11.21
C PHE A 79 2.82 -6.56 9.68
N VAL A 80 1.90 -7.24 8.99
CA VAL A 80 1.77 -7.20 7.52
C VAL A 80 1.51 -5.77 7.04
N PHE A 81 0.62 -5.05 7.72
CA PHE A 81 0.30 -3.66 7.39
C PHE A 81 1.45 -2.68 7.67
N SER A 82 2.24 -2.90 8.72
CA SER A 82 3.46 -2.12 8.94
C SER A 82 4.50 -2.36 7.85
N VAL A 83 4.74 -3.61 7.44
CA VAL A 83 5.69 -3.94 6.34
C VAL A 83 5.22 -3.35 5.02
N MET A 84 3.92 -3.46 4.74
CA MET A 84 3.30 -2.86 3.55
C MET A 84 3.43 -1.33 3.58
N GLY A 85 3.17 -0.70 4.72
CA GLY A 85 3.36 0.74 4.91
C GLY A 85 4.80 1.17 4.63
N VAL A 86 5.81 0.50 5.21
CA VAL A 86 7.23 0.79 4.94
C VAL A 86 7.54 0.73 3.45
N SER A 87 7.04 -0.29 2.77
CA SER A 87 7.28 -0.50 1.34
C SER A 87 6.62 0.57 0.49
N GLU A 88 5.36 0.94 0.79
CA GLU A 88 4.63 2.03 0.13
C GLU A 88 5.33 3.38 0.34
N GLY A 89 5.71 3.71 1.57
CA GLY A 89 6.39 4.96 1.88
C GLY A 89 7.76 5.08 1.18
N SER A 90 8.53 4.00 1.15
CA SER A 90 9.79 3.96 0.41
C SER A 90 9.59 4.04 -1.10
N LEU A 91 8.56 3.39 -1.64
CA LEU A 91 8.22 3.42 -3.06
C LEU A 91 7.80 4.83 -3.51
N ASP A 92 6.96 5.50 -2.74
CA ASP A 92 6.49 6.85 -3.06
C ASP A 92 7.63 7.86 -3.05
N ALA A 93 8.44 7.84 -1.98
CA ALA A 93 9.62 8.71 -1.88
C ALA A 93 10.62 8.42 -3.01
N GLY A 94 10.93 7.15 -3.25
CA GLY A 94 11.87 6.71 -4.27
C GLY A 94 11.44 7.01 -5.70
N GLY A 95 10.16 6.76 -6.03
CA GLY A 95 9.61 7.02 -7.37
C GLY A 95 9.65 8.50 -7.72
N ASN A 96 9.27 9.36 -6.77
CA ASN A 96 9.35 10.81 -6.94
C ASN A 96 10.81 11.28 -7.11
N THR A 97 11.72 10.77 -6.27
CA THR A 97 13.15 11.11 -6.37
C THR A 97 13.77 10.66 -7.68
N LEU A 98 13.45 9.46 -8.17
CA LEU A 98 13.98 8.96 -9.44
C LEU A 98 13.51 9.80 -10.63
N LEU A 99 12.27 10.29 -10.63
CA LEU A 99 11.80 11.22 -11.66
C LEU A 99 12.55 12.55 -11.62
N VAL A 100 12.82 13.10 -10.43
CA VAL A 100 13.61 14.33 -10.26
C VAL A 100 15.02 14.14 -10.83
N TRP A 101 15.66 13.00 -10.57
CA TRP A 101 17.00 12.71 -11.09
C TRP A 101 17.01 12.44 -12.59
N LEU A 102 15.97 11.80 -13.12
CA LEU A 102 15.84 11.50 -14.55
C LEU A 102 15.52 12.76 -15.38
N PHE A 103 14.73 13.68 -14.82
CA PHE A 103 14.32 14.92 -15.48
C PHE A 103 14.70 16.17 -14.65
N PRO A 104 15.99 16.54 -14.57
CA PRO A 104 16.43 17.71 -13.80
C PRO A 104 15.83 19.04 -14.28
N ALA A 105 15.46 19.11 -15.56
CA ALA A 105 14.71 20.22 -16.15
C ALA A 105 13.44 19.67 -16.81
N GLY A 106 12.31 20.37 -16.64
CA GLY A 106 11.03 19.93 -17.23
C GLY A 106 10.35 18.78 -16.50
N LEU A 107 10.56 18.63 -15.18
CA LEU A 107 9.93 17.60 -14.35
C LEU A 107 8.39 17.61 -14.35
N GLY A 108 7.79 18.80 -14.47
CA GLY A 108 6.36 19.02 -14.22
C GLY A 108 5.41 18.03 -14.91
N PRO A 109 5.48 17.85 -16.25
CA PRO A 109 4.63 16.89 -16.95
C PRO A 109 4.80 15.44 -16.49
N TRP A 110 6.03 15.02 -16.18
CA TRP A 110 6.32 13.64 -15.74
C TRP A 110 5.82 13.37 -14.32
N MET A 111 6.00 14.33 -13.42
CA MET A 111 5.46 14.24 -12.06
C MET A 111 3.92 14.24 -12.07
N ASN A 112 3.31 15.09 -12.91
CA ASN A 112 1.86 15.09 -13.09
C ASN A 112 1.35 13.76 -13.67
N GLY A 113 2.07 13.17 -14.62
CA GLY A 113 1.76 11.84 -15.16
C GLY A 113 1.77 10.75 -14.08
N LEU A 114 2.79 10.74 -13.21
CA LEU A 114 2.87 9.81 -12.09
C LEU A 114 1.66 9.94 -11.17
N HIS A 115 1.34 11.16 -10.73
CA HIS A 115 0.19 11.39 -9.84
C HIS A 115 -1.17 11.16 -10.53
N PHE A 116 -1.25 11.36 -11.84
CA PHE A 116 -2.44 11.00 -12.61
C PHE A 116 -2.71 9.49 -12.51
N PHE A 117 -1.70 8.64 -12.73
CA PHE A 117 -1.87 7.19 -12.60
C PHE A 117 -2.13 6.75 -11.15
N PHE A 118 -1.54 7.43 -10.17
CA PHE A 118 -1.92 7.25 -8.76
C PHE A 118 -3.42 7.51 -8.54
N GLY A 119 -3.93 8.63 -9.07
CA GLY A 119 -5.36 8.97 -9.00
C GLY A 119 -6.26 7.96 -9.70
N VAL A 120 -5.86 7.47 -10.88
CA VAL A 120 -6.58 6.40 -11.60
C VAL A 120 -6.68 5.14 -10.73
N GLY A 121 -5.59 4.70 -10.10
CA GLY A 121 -5.60 3.56 -9.19
C GLY A 121 -6.45 3.80 -7.93
N ALA A 122 -6.38 4.99 -7.34
CA ALA A 122 -7.16 5.38 -6.18
C ALA A 122 -8.68 5.39 -6.46
N LEU A 123 -9.09 5.72 -7.70
CA LEU A 123 -10.48 5.64 -8.13
C LEU A 123 -10.89 4.22 -8.51
N ALA A 124 -10.08 3.51 -9.28
CA ALA A 124 -10.41 2.18 -9.79
C ALA A 124 -10.48 1.12 -8.69
N SER A 125 -9.56 1.17 -7.71
CA SER A 125 -9.46 0.13 -6.67
C SER A 125 -10.74 -0.08 -5.83
N PRO A 126 -11.38 0.94 -5.23
CA PRO A 126 -12.63 0.73 -4.49
C PRO A 126 -13.78 0.33 -5.41
N LEU A 127 -13.82 0.80 -6.67
CA LEU A 127 -14.88 0.44 -7.61
C LEU A 127 -14.82 -1.04 -8.02
N ILE A 128 -13.62 -1.55 -8.28
CA ILE A 128 -13.40 -2.98 -8.59
C ILE A 128 -13.86 -3.83 -7.41
N ILE A 129 -13.43 -3.48 -6.18
CA ILE A 129 -13.79 -4.25 -4.99
C ILE A 129 -15.28 -4.18 -4.70
N ALA A 130 -15.89 -3.00 -4.78
CA ALA A 130 -17.34 -2.86 -4.63
C ALA A 130 -18.10 -3.72 -5.65
N GLY A 131 -17.62 -3.79 -6.90
CA GLY A 131 -18.20 -4.64 -7.94
C GLY A 131 -18.09 -6.14 -7.65
N ILE A 132 -16.97 -6.59 -7.07
CA ILE A 132 -16.76 -8.00 -6.67
C ILE A 132 -17.66 -8.36 -5.48
N VAL A 133 -17.67 -7.51 -4.45
CA VAL A 133 -18.50 -7.72 -3.25
C VAL A 133 -19.99 -7.73 -3.61
N ALA A 134 -20.44 -6.83 -4.50
CA ALA A 134 -21.83 -6.79 -4.97
C ALA A 134 -22.29 -8.06 -5.71
N GLN A 135 -21.36 -8.85 -6.26
CA GLN A 135 -21.65 -10.13 -6.93
C GLN A 135 -21.61 -11.33 -5.98
N GLY A 136 -21.40 -11.12 -4.68
CA GLY A 136 -21.33 -12.18 -3.67
C GLY A 136 -19.92 -12.75 -3.45
N GLY A 137 -18.88 -12.09 -3.96
CA GLY A 137 -17.49 -12.42 -3.61
C GLY A 137 -17.16 -11.96 -2.20
N ASP A 138 -16.61 -12.86 -1.38
CA ASP A 138 -16.01 -12.55 -0.08
C ASP A 138 -14.49 -12.36 -0.24
N VAL A 139 -13.86 -11.57 0.63
CA VAL A 139 -12.41 -11.32 0.67
C VAL A 139 -11.60 -12.61 0.86
N THR A 140 -12.23 -13.67 1.37
CA THR A 140 -11.66 -15.01 1.54
C THR A 140 -11.68 -15.88 0.27
N HIS A 141 -12.47 -15.50 -0.75
CA HIS A 141 -12.66 -16.26 -2.00
C HIS A 141 -12.13 -15.53 -3.26
N ALA A 142 -11.31 -14.48 -3.08
CA ALA A 142 -10.65 -13.74 -4.16
C ALA A 142 -9.29 -14.31 -4.53
#